data_AF-A0A336K6K5-F1
#
_entry.id   AF-A0A336K6K5-F1
#
_cell.length_a   1.000
_cell.length_b   1.000
_cell.length_c   1.000
_cell.angle_alpha   90.00
_cell.angle_beta   90.00
_cell.angle_gamma   90.00
#
_symmetry.space_group_name_H-M   'P 1'
#
loop_
_entity.id
_entity.type
_entity.pdbx_description
1 polymer ?
#
loop_
_entity_poly.entity_id
_entity_poly.type
_entity_poly.pdbx_seq_one_letter_code
_entity_poly.pdbx_strand_id
1 'polypeptide(L)'
;METRAAKRRRINSYEDNTQKNDEEYTETKTSDLHDNYQYNVTPALEIEKNIEKPFSVEILSIKSLMSSFDGELFEEFMAHCRNFLHPSILNTIEALTIDQADTPLWHQMRFGRVTASRIYQISRCKTKNGSLVESIMGKKSGWSFAMQRGTELEDKVFKILEKEFVKHNLKKCGIFLDTSLPHFAASPDGIADDFVVEIKCPATPKTYQEYLTIENLQPKYYGQIQLQMHITKRKKALLGVADLNFERTKKVKKVWIDYDDKYVSNLIESANTFWIEAIFPLLKKKSKSFYY
;
A
#
# COMPACT_ATOMS: atom_id res chain seq x y z
N MET A 1 -2.38 -34.93 37.28
CA MET A 1 -3.10 -33.99 38.15
C MET A 1 -2.11 -33.52 39.19
N GLU A 2 -1.70 -32.26 39.14
CA GLU A 2 -1.07 -31.59 40.28
C GLU A 2 -1.36 -30.09 40.15
N THR A 3 -1.84 -29.53 41.25
CA THR A 3 -2.66 -28.32 41.32
C THR A 3 -1.87 -27.10 41.78
N ARG A 4 -2.33 -25.94 41.34
CA ARG A 4 -1.94 -24.59 41.76
C ARG A 4 -2.01 -24.42 43.28
N ALA A 5 -0.88 -24.39 43.99
CA ALA A 5 -0.75 -23.72 45.30
C ALA A 5 0.71 -23.66 45.81
N ALA A 6 1.62 -22.93 45.15
CA ALA A 6 2.94 -22.67 45.72
C ALA A 6 3.66 -21.44 45.11
N LYS A 7 3.17 -20.23 45.37
CA LYS A 7 4.02 -19.02 45.47
C LYS A 7 3.24 -17.81 46.00
N ARG A 8 3.03 -17.78 47.31
CA ARG A 8 2.77 -16.55 48.08
C ARG A 8 3.57 -16.64 49.38
N ARG A 9 4.27 -15.54 49.69
CA ARG A 9 4.89 -15.14 50.98
C ARG A 9 6.35 -15.55 51.25
N ARG A 10 7.24 -14.57 51.05
CA ARG A 10 8.20 -13.97 52.01
C ARG A 10 8.53 -12.59 51.41
N ILE A 11 7.89 -11.48 51.80
CA ILE A 11 8.02 -10.65 53.02
C ILE A 11 9.38 -9.89 53.08
N ASN A 12 9.25 -8.58 52.83
CA ASN A 12 9.83 -7.38 53.44
C ASN A 12 11.30 -7.31 53.88
N SER A 13 11.96 -6.21 53.48
CA SER A 13 12.59 -5.16 54.30
C SER A 13 13.64 -4.45 53.40
N TYR A 14 13.83 -3.13 53.33
CA TYR A 14 13.71 -2.02 54.27
C TYR A 14 13.40 -0.70 53.54
N GLU A 15 12.72 0.19 54.27
CA GLU A 15 12.44 1.63 54.08
C GLU A 15 13.74 2.46 53.97
N ASP A 16 13.80 3.46 53.07
CA ASP A 16 13.50 4.90 53.28
C ASP A 16 14.67 5.69 53.89
N ASN A 17 15.19 6.67 53.13
CA ASN A 17 15.64 7.93 53.69
C ASN A 17 15.88 8.98 52.59
N THR A 18 15.13 10.07 52.72
CA THR A 18 15.24 11.34 52.01
C THR A 18 16.27 12.22 52.71
N GLN A 19 17.09 12.99 51.97
CA GLN A 19 17.41 14.37 52.33
C GLN A 19 18.08 15.17 51.21
N LYS A 20 17.71 16.45 51.19
CA LYS A 20 18.08 17.58 50.34
C LYS A 20 19.58 17.89 50.35
N ASN A 21 20.06 18.53 49.29
CA ASN A 21 20.92 19.71 49.38
C ASN A 21 20.79 20.56 48.09
N ASP A 22 20.51 21.83 48.28
CA ASP A 22 20.61 22.94 47.32
C ASP A 22 22.09 23.36 47.17
N GLU A 23 22.54 23.74 45.97
CA GLU A 23 23.61 24.74 45.75
C GLU A 23 23.74 25.14 44.25
N GLU A 24 23.20 26.33 43.96
CA GLU A 24 23.74 27.47 43.21
C GLU A 24 24.65 27.34 41.95
N TYR A 25 24.11 27.90 40.85
CA TYR A 25 24.70 28.67 39.73
C TYR A 25 26.21 28.61 39.40
N THR A 26 26.53 28.31 38.13
CA THR A 26 27.48 29.12 37.33
C THR A 26 27.12 29.10 35.83
N GLU A 27 26.91 30.28 35.26
CA GLU A 27 26.83 30.53 33.82
C GLU A 27 28.17 30.25 33.14
N THR A 28 28.15 29.58 31.99
CA THR A 28 29.19 29.75 30.96
C THR A 28 28.55 29.87 29.58
N LYS A 29 28.72 31.06 28.99
CA LYS A 29 28.42 31.41 27.60
C LYS A 29 29.52 30.89 26.68
N THR A 30 29.13 30.23 25.58
CA THR A 30 29.82 30.22 24.27
C THR A 30 28.78 29.78 23.23
N SER A 31 28.11 30.73 22.57
CA SER A 31 28.45 31.30 21.25
C SER A 31 27.97 30.44 20.07
N ASP A 32 26.87 30.90 19.49
CA ASP A 32 26.55 31.01 18.06
C ASP A 32 26.84 29.83 17.13
N LEU A 33 25.76 29.20 16.65
CA LEU A 33 25.48 28.92 15.23
C LEU A 33 23.95 28.72 15.09
N HIS A 34 23.24 29.84 14.91
CA HIS A 34 21.84 29.88 14.51
C HIS A 34 21.77 29.68 12.99
N ASP A 35 21.39 28.49 12.52
CA ASP A 35 20.89 28.32 11.16
C ASP A 35 19.36 28.27 11.18
N ASN A 36 18.78 29.38 10.70
CA ASN A 36 17.37 29.59 10.46
C ASN A 36 16.88 28.67 9.33
N TYR A 37 16.20 27.56 9.66
CA TYR A 37 15.23 26.97 8.75
C TYR A 37 13.84 27.53 9.07
N GLN A 38 13.55 28.72 8.54
CA GLN A 38 12.18 29.21 8.45
C GLN A 38 11.41 28.33 7.47
N TYR A 39 10.48 27.54 8.00
CA TYR A 39 9.39 26.96 7.21
C TYR A 39 8.53 28.11 6.68
N ASN A 40 8.76 28.52 5.45
CA ASN A 40 7.79 29.31 4.70
C ASN A 40 6.59 28.41 4.38
N VAL A 41 5.58 28.48 5.23
CA VAL A 41 4.25 27.94 4.96
C VAL A 41 3.59 28.88 3.96
N THR A 42 3.77 28.62 2.67
CA THR A 42 2.91 29.25 1.65
C THR A 42 1.56 28.52 1.68
N PRO A 43 0.42 29.20 1.90
CA PRO A 43 -0.88 28.56 1.92
C PRO A 43 -1.16 27.89 0.57
N ALA A 44 -1.71 26.68 0.60
CA ALA A 44 -2.10 25.87 -0.56
C ALA A 44 -3.09 26.55 -1.55
N LEU A 45 -3.46 27.81 -1.31
CA LEU A 45 -4.36 28.64 -2.12
C LEU A 45 -3.63 29.46 -3.21
N GLU A 46 -2.30 29.59 -3.18
CA GLU A 46 -1.56 30.36 -4.21
C GLU A 46 -1.04 29.50 -5.38
N ILE A 47 -1.05 28.17 -5.26
CA ILE A 47 -0.64 27.27 -6.35
C ILE A 47 -1.70 27.18 -7.46
N GLU A 48 -2.95 27.55 -7.18
CA GLU A 48 -4.05 27.49 -8.17
C GLU A 48 -3.94 28.56 -9.27
N LYS A 49 -3.09 29.58 -9.14
CA LYS A 49 -3.11 30.74 -10.04
C LYS A 49 -2.07 30.75 -11.17
N ASN A 50 -1.17 29.78 -11.25
CA ASN A 50 -0.10 29.77 -12.28
C ASN A 50 0.06 28.43 -13.03
N ILE A 51 -0.97 27.58 -13.08
CA ILE A 51 -0.93 26.37 -13.91
C ILE A 51 -1.55 26.70 -15.29
N GLU A 52 -0.71 27.21 -16.20
CA GLU A 52 -1.04 27.22 -17.63
C GLU A 52 -1.24 25.76 -18.10
N LYS A 53 -2.49 25.39 -18.39
CA LYS A 53 -3.06 24.05 -18.66
C LYS A 53 -3.12 23.11 -17.45
N PRO A 54 -4.31 22.56 -17.11
CA PRO A 54 -4.41 21.56 -16.06
C PRO A 54 -3.47 20.39 -16.37
N PHE A 55 -2.55 20.11 -15.44
CA PHE A 55 -1.67 18.95 -15.52
C PHE A 55 -2.55 17.70 -15.57
N SER A 56 -2.64 17.08 -16.74
CA SER A 56 -3.40 15.85 -16.96
C SER A 56 -2.67 14.71 -16.24
N VAL A 57 -3.25 14.21 -15.15
CA VAL A 57 -2.65 13.12 -14.33
C VAL A 57 -2.46 11.82 -15.13
N GLU A 58 -3.13 11.69 -16.26
CA GLU A 58 -2.97 10.60 -17.25
C GLU A 58 -1.54 10.52 -17.82
N ILE A 59 -0.76 11.61 -17.75
CA ILE A 59 0.65 11.58 -18.16
C ILE A 59 1.50 10.68 -17.28
N LEU A 60 1.02 10.36 -16.06
CA LEU A 60 1.68 9.43 -15.15
C LEU A 60 1.33 7.96 -15.41
N SER A 61 0.51 7.66 -16.41
CA SER A 61 0.35 6.26 -16.84
C SER A 61 1.67 5.75 -17.42
N ILE A 62 1.99 4.47 -17.20
CA ILE A 62 3.20 3.87 -17.78
C ILE A 62 3.21 4.01 -19.30
N LYS A 63 2.04 3.99 -19.94
CA LYS A 63 1.91 4.22 -21.39
C LYS A 63 2.40 5.61 -21.78
N SER A 64 1.94 6.66 -21.09
CA SER A 64 2.33 8.04 -21.37
C SER A 64 3.79 8.29 -21.06
N LEU A 65 4.27 7.85 -19.88
CA LEU A 65 5.67 7.95 -19.47
C LEU A 65 6.59 7.28 -20.49
N MET A 66 6.26 6.07 -20.94
CA MET A 66 7.03 5.35 -21.96
C MET A 66 7.01 6.06 -23.32
N SER A 67 5.89 6.69 -23.69
CA SER A 67 5.78 7.40 -24.98
C SER A 67 6.63 8.68 -25.01
N SER A 68 6.89 9.27 -23.85
CA SER A 68 7.76 10.44 -23.66
C SER A 68 9.23 10.09 -23.35
N PHE A 69 9.58 8.80 -23.29
CA PHE A 69 10.91 8.33 -22.95
C PHE A 69 11.71 8.00 -24.22
N ASP A 70 12.88 8.62 -24.36
CA ASP A 70 13.78 8.50 -25.51
C ASP A 70 15.02 7.62 -25.25
N GLY A 71 15.23 7.23 -23.99
CA GLY A 71 16.34 6.36 -23.59
C GLY A 71 16.14 4.88 -23.92
N GLU A 72 17.12 4.08 -23.54
CA GLU A 72 17.15 2.65 -23.87
C GLU A 72 17.18 1.75 -22.62
N LEU A 73 17.75 2.21 -21.52
CA LEU A 73 17.95 1.40 -20.31
C LEU A 73 16.79 1.53 -19.33
N PHE A 74 16.58 0.49 -18.54
CA PHE A 74 15.56 0.48 -17.48
C PHE A 74 15.81 1.60 -16.44
N GLU A 75 17.05 1.79 -16.02
CA GLU A 75 17.38 2.81 -15.01
C GLU A 75 17.14 4.23 -15.50
N GLU A 76 17.38 4.49 -16.78
CA GLU A 76 17.04 5.75 -17.44
C GLU A 76 15.52 5.96 -17.43
N PHE A 77 14.74 4.91 -17.73
CA PHE A 77 13.28 4.99 -17.67
C PHE A 77 12.77 5.23 -16.24
N MET A 78 13.36 4.59 -15.24
CA MET A 78 13.00 4.83 -13.83
C MET A 78 13.34 6.26 -13.41
N ALA A 79 14.50 6.80 -13.84
CA ALA A 79 14.88 8.19 -13.61
C ALA A 79 13.90 9.16 -14.30
N HIS A 80 13.55 8.87 -15.55
CA HIS A 80 12.53 9.62 -16.29
C HIS A 80 11.20 9.66 -15.54
N CYS A 81 10.70 8.51 -15.09
CA CYS A 81 9.47 8.44 -14.31
C CYS A 81 9.54 9.34 -13.06
N ARG A 82 10.64 9.27 -12.30
CA ARG A 82 10.82 10.04 -11.04
C ARG A 82 10.71 11.55 -11.25
N ASN A 83 11.03 12.07 -12.43
CA ASN A 83 10.88 13.50 -12.75
C ASN A 83 9.41 13.97 -12.78
N PHE A 84 8.45 13.04 -12.90
CA PHE A 84 7.01 13.37 -12.94
C PHE A 84 6.26 12.93 -11.67
N LEU A 85 6.77 11.96 -10.92
CA LEU A 85 6.12 11.46 -9.70
C LEU A 85 6.46 12.36 -8.48
N HIS A 86 5.77 13.49 -8.36
CA HIS A 86 5.82 14.33 -7.15
C HIS A 86 4.73 13.97 -6.13
N PRO A 87 5.01 14.05 -4.80
CA PRO A 87 4.04 13.67 -3.76
C PRO A 87 2.67 14.33 -3.90
N SER A 88 2.62 15.61 -4.26
CA SER A 88 1.36 16.33 -4.49
C SER A 88 0.52 15.69 -5.60
N ILE A 89 1.15 15.31 -6.71
CA ILE A 89 0.46 14.66 -7.83
C ILE A 89 0.03 13.24 -7.45
N LEU A 90 0.84 12.51 -6.69
CA LEU A 90 0.47 11.16 -6.24
C LEU A 90 -0.77 11.18 -5.34
N ASN A 91 -0.87 12.17 -4.45
CA ASN A 91 -2.08 12.39 -3.64
C ASN A 91 -3.29 12.72 -4.53
N THR A 92 -3.10 13.52 -5.58
CA THR A 92 -4.18 13.80 -6.55
C THR A 92 -4.63 12.54 -7.28
N ILE A 93 -3.71 11.68 -7.71
CA ILE A 93 -4.06 10.39 -8.35
C ILE A 93 -4.86 9.51 -7.40
N GLU A 94 -4.42 9.41 -6.14
CA GLU A 94 -5.12 8.63 -5.12
C GLU A 94 -6.56 9.13 -4.95
N ALA A 95 -6.75 10.44 -4.78
CA ALA A 95 -8.06 11.06 -4.63
C ALA A 95 -8.95 10.86 -5.87
N LEU A 96 -8.41 11.03 -7.08
CA LEU A 96 -9.14 10.86 -8.33
C LEU A 96 -9.47 9.40 -8.66
N THR A 97 -8.93 8.45 -7.91
CA THR A 97 -9.14 7.02 -8.13
C THR A 97 -9.77 6.31 -6.93
N ILE A 98 -10.40 7.07 -6.04
CA ILE A 98 -11.00 6.56 -4.79
C ILE A 98 -12.06 5.46 -5.01
N ASP A 99 -12.80 5.54 -6.13
CA ASP A 99 -13.81 4.54 -6.53
C ASP A 99 -13.20 3.35 -7.30
N GLN A 100 -11.86 3.27 -7.34
CA GLN A 100 -11.07 2.16 -7.85
C GLN A 100 -11.58 1.57 -9.18
N ALA A 101 -12.15 0.37 -9.16
CA ALA A 101 -12.55 -0.36 -10.35
C ALA A 101 -13.60 0.37 -11.20
N ASP A 102 -14.37 1.29 -10.60
CA ASP A 102 -15.34 2.12 -11.31
C ASP A 102 -14.71 3.38 -11.94
N THR A 103 -13.42 3.61 -11.70
CA THR A 103 -12.67 4.74 -12.26
C THR A 103 -11.78 4.31 -13.44
N PRO A 104 -11.98 4.84 -14.66
CA PRO A 104 -11.10 4.54 -15.80
C PRO A 104 -9.62 4.89 -15.55
N LEU A 105 -9.35 6.01 -14.87
CA LEU A 105 -8.00 6.43 -14.49
C LEU A 105 -7.29 5.39 -13.61
N TRP A 106 -8.01 4.72 -12.71
CA TRP A 106 -7.44 3.65 -11.88
C TRP A 106 -6.92 2.48 -12.74
N HIS A 107 -7.67 2.07 -13.77
CA HIS A 107 -7.21 1.05 -14.72
C HIS A 107 -6.00 1.52 -15.52
N GLN A 108 -5.98 2.79 -15.95
CA GLN A 108 -4.84 3.38 -16.67
C GLN A 108 -3.58 3.41 -15.79
N MET A 109 -3.71 3.75 -14.50
CA MET A 109 -2.58 3.74 -13.58
C MET A 109 -2.07 2.33 -13.28
N ARG A 110 -2.91 1.31 -13.37
CA ARG A 110 -2.48 -0.09 -13.19
C ARG A 110 -1.80 -0.69 -14.41
N PHE A 111 -2.14 -0.20 -15.61
CA PHE A 111 -1.58 -0.71 -16.85
C PHE A 111 -0.04 -0.67 -16.82
N GLY A 112 0.58 -1.81 -17.11
CA GLY A 112 2.02 -1.94 -17.14
C GLY A 112 2.70 -1.90 -15.77
N ARG A 113 1.96 -1.78 -14.65
CA ARG A 113 2.53 -1.78 -13.29
C ARG A 113 2.38 -3.15 -12.62
N VAL A 114 3.32 -3.46 -11.74
CA VAL A 114 3.20 -4.55 -10.76
C VAL A 114 2.22 -4.10 -9.67
N THR A 115 1.05 -4.71 -9.63
CA THR A 115 0.03 -4.39 -8.61
C THR A 115 0.09 -5.36 -7.43
N ALA A 116 -0.21 -4.89 -6.22
CA ALA A 116 -0.24 -5.71 -4.99
C ALA A 116 -0.98 -7.04 -5.15
N SER A 117 -2.17 -7.05 -5.74
CA SER A 117 -2.96 -8.28 -5.94
C SER A 117 -2.32 -9.33 -6.86
N ARG A 118 -1.23 -8.98 -7.56
CA ARG A 118 -0.49 -9.84 -8.50
C ARG A 118 0.96 -10.09 -8.09
N ILE A 119 1.47 -9.40 -7.07
CA ILE A 119 2.91 -9.41 -6.73
C ILE A 119 3.46 -10.82 -6.53
N TYR A 120 2.74 -11.68 -5.81
CA TYR A 120 3.18 -13.05 -5.54
C TYR A 120 3.22 -13.93 -6.80
N GLN A 121 2.32 -13.68 -7.76
CA GLN A 121 2.32 -14.41 -9.03
C GLN A 121 3.50 -13.95 -9.89
N ILE A 122 3.75 -12.63 -9.91
CA ILE A 122 4.81 -11.99 -10.67
C ILE A 122 6.19 -12.42 -10.16
N SER A 123 6.42 -12.38 -8.84
CA SER A 123 7.69 -12.75 -8.21
C SER A 123 8.11 -14.20 -8.44
N ARG A 124 7.18 -15.07 -8.84
CA ARG A 124 7.44 -16.50 -9.09
C ARG A 124 7.39 -16.87 -10.57
N CYS A 125 7.00 -15.94 -11.42
CA CYS A 125 6.81 -16.22 -12.83
C CYS A 125 8.18 -16.30 -13.54
N LYS A 126 8.42 -17.40 -14.24
CA LYS A 126 9.61 -17.58 -15.09
C LYS A 126 9.31 -17.37 -16.58
N THR A 127 8.03 -17.29 -16.93
CA THR A 127 7.58 -17.18 -18.32
C THR A 127 7.41 -15.71 -18.69
N LYS A 128 8.19 -15.25 -19.68
CA LYS A 128 8.22 -13.83 -20.12
C LYS A 128 7.10 -13.46 -21.11
N ASN A 129 6.10 -14.32 -21.25
CA ASN A 129 4.94 -14.14 -22.12
C ASN A 129 3.70 -14.83 -21.53
N GLY A 130 2.57 -14.75 -22.25
CA GLY A 130 1.32 -15.41 -21.86
C GLY A 130 0.44 -14.58 -20.92
N SER A 131 -0.50 -15.26 -20.26
CA SER A 131 -1.65 -14.62 -19.60
C SER A 131 -1.30 -13.64 -18.48
N LEU A 132 -0.23 -13.88 -17.73
CA LEU A 132 0.21 -12.96 -16.68
C LEU A 132 0.76 -11.65 -17.26
N VAL A 133 1.61 -11.75 -18.29
CA VAL A 133 2.13 -10.58 -19.01
C VAL A 133 1.00 -9.80 -19.66
N GLU A 134 0.09 -10.49 -20.34
CA GLU A 134 -1.10 -9.87 -20.93
C GLU A 134 -1.95 -9.16 -19.86
N SER A 135 -2.13 -9.75 -18.68
CA SER A 135 -2.89 -9.16 -17.57
C SER A 135 -2.23 -7.90 -17.02
N ILE A 136 -0.90 -7.89 -16.85
CA ILE A 136 -0.14 -6.68 -16.48
C ILE A 136 -0.32 -5.60 -17.56
N MET A 137 -0.36 -6.01 -18.82
CA MET A 137 -0.61 -5.16 -19.98
C MET A 137 -2.11 -4.88 -20.22
N GLY A 138 -2.94 -4.99 -19.19
CA GLY A 138 -4.34 -4.53 -19.21
C GLY A 138 -5.37 -5.50 -19.79
N LYS A 139 -4.99 -6.74 -20.13
CA LYS A 139 -5.98 -7.76 -20.53
C LYS A 139 -6.88 -8.09 -19.35
N LYS A 140 -8.18 -7.83 -19.51
CA LYS A 140 -9.20 -8.16 -18.50
C LYS A 140 -9.32 -9.68 -18.35
N SER A 141 -9.41 -10.16 -17.11
CA SER A 141 -9.81 -11.54 -16.81
C SER A 141 -11.33 -11.66 -16.79
N GLY A 142 -11.84 -12.88 -17.00
CA GLY A 142 -13.27 -13.16 -16.87
C GLY A 142 -13.81 -12.95 -15.45
N TRP A 143 -15.13 -12.88 -15.35
CA TRP A 143 -15.87 -12.78 -14.09
C TRP A 143 -15.98 -14.15 -13.40
N SER A 144 -15.91 -14.15 -12.07
CA SER A 144 -16.16 -15.34 -11.25
C SER A 144 -17.18 -15.05 -10.16
N PHE A 145 -17.87 -16.07 -9.68
CA PHE A 145 -18.84 -15.93 -8.58
C PHE A 145 -18.22 -15.32 -7.31
N ALA A 146 -16.98 -15.69 -7.00
CA ALA A 146 -16.25 -15.11 -5.86
C ALA A 146 -15.99 -13.61 -6.03
N MET A 147 -15.71 -13.14 -7.25
CA MET A 147 -15.54 -11.71 -7.55
C MET A 147 -16.86 -10.95 -7.42
N GLN A 148 -17.97 -11.55 -7.88
CA GLN A 148 -19.29 -10.95 -7.73
C GLN A 148 -19.65 -10.74 -6.26
N ARG A 149 -19.54 -11.79 -5.43
CA ARG A 149 -19.82 -11.68 -3.99
C ARG A 149 -18.90 -10.67 -3.31
N GLY A 150 -17.62 -10.62 -3.69
CA GLY A 150 -16.68 -9.59 -3.25
C GLY A 150 -17.23 -8.18 -3.48
N THR A 151 -17.53 -7.89 -4.75
CA THR A 151 -18.03 -6.58 -5.20
C THR A 151 -19.32 -6.17 -4.46
N GLU A 152 -20.26 -7.10 -4.25
CA GLU A 152 -21.55 -6.79 -3.62
C GLU A 152 -21.49 -6.53 -2.09
N LEU A 153 -20.42 -7.00 -1.44
CA LEU A 153 -20.31 -7.00 0.03
C LEU A 153 -19.19 -6.11 0.56
N GLU A 154 -18.16 -5.81 -0.24
CA GLU A 154 -16.99 -5.06 0.20
C GLU A 154 -17.37 -3.75 0.90
N ASP A 155 -18.21 -2.93 0.28
CA ASP A 155 -18.66 -1.66 0.87
C ASP A 155 -19.45 -1.82 2.16
N LYS A 156 -20.20 -2.92 2.30
CA LYS A 156 -20.95 -3.21 3.53
C LYS A 156 -20.01 -3.61 4.65
N VAL A 157 -18.96 -4.39 4.35
CA VAL A 157 -17.91 -4.76 5.30
C VAL A 157 -17.10 -3.53 5.68
N PHE A 158 -16.71 -2.71 4.70
CA PHE A 158 -15.98 -1.48 4.91
C PHE A 158 -16.71 -0.53 5.88
N LYS A 159 -18.01 -0.28 5.65
CA LYS A 159 -18.83 0.58 6.53
C LYS A 159 -18.90 0.09 7.99
N ILE A 160 -18.78 -1.22 8.22
CA ILE A 160 -18.72 -1.76 9.59
C ILE A 160 -17.36 -1.44 10.22
N LEU A 161 -16.28 -1.67 9.47
CA LEU A 161 -14.92 -1.38 9.92
C LEU A 161 -14.70 0.12 10.15
N GLU A 162 -15.15 0.97 9.23
CA GLU A 162 -15.07 2.43 9.33
C GLU A 162 -15.69 2.95 10.63
N LYS A 163 -16.89 2.46 10.99
CA LYS A 163 -17.54 2.81 12.25
C LYS A 163 -16.76 2.33 13.47
N GLU A 164 -16.21 1.12 13.42
CA GLU A 164 -15.44 0.54 14.53
C GLU A 164 -14.10 1.26 14.74
N PHE A 165 -13.46 1.69 13.65
CA PHE A 165 -12.14 2.34 13.64
C PHE A 165 -12.23 3.86 13.39
N VAL A 166 -13.33 4.50 13.77
CA VAL A 166 -13.55 5.95 13.57
C VAL A 166 -12.42 6.81 14.17
N LYS A 167 -11.83 6.37 15.29
CA LYS A 167 -10.71 7.07 15.94
C LYS A 167 -9.38 6.98 15.19
N HIS A 168 -9.28 6.10 14.20
CA HIS A 168 -8.08 5.90 13.37
C HIS A 168 -8.20 6.57 12.00
N ASN A 169 -9.27 7.34 11.76
CA ASN A 169 -9.50 8.03 10.49
C ASN A 169 -9.51 7.06 9.28
N LEU A 170 -10.10 5.87 9.48
CA LEU A 170 -10.25 4.89 8.42
C LEU A 170 -11.18 5.43 7.32
N LYS A 171 -10.69 5.46 6.08
CA LYS A 171 -11.42 5.95 4.90
C LYS A 171 -11.13 5.08 3.67
N LYS A 172 -12.00 5.17 2.66
CA LYS A 172 -11.74 4.62 1.32
C LYS A 172 -10.53 5.35 0.71
N CYS A 173 -9.85 4.68 -0.21
CA CYS A 173 -8.68 5.21 -0.89
C CYS A 173 -8.56 4.68 -2.31
N GLY A 174 -7.84 5.41 -3.13
CA GLY A 174 -7.56 5.03 -4.51
C GLY A 174 -6.28 4.22 -4.70
N ILE A 175 -5.62 4.45 -5.82
CA ILE A 175 -4.32 3.85 -6.11
C ILE A 175 -3.18 4.68 -5.54
N PHE A 176 -2.30 4.01 -4.81
CA PHE A 176 -1.02 4.53 -4.36
C PHE A 176 0.08 4.11 -5.34
N LEU A 177 0.89 5.08 -5.74
CA LEU A 177 2.12 4.87 -6.50
C LEU A 177 3.32 5.15 -5.57
N ASP A 178 4.46 4.54 -5.87
CA ASP A 178 5.70 4.76 -5.14
C ASP A 178 6.72 5.46 -6.05
N THR A 179 7.29 6.56 -5.58
CA THR A 179 8.32 7.33 -6.30
C THR A 179 9.61 6.55 -6.49
N SER A 180 10.00 5.70 -5.53
CA SER A 180 11.18 4.84 -5.61
C SER A 180 10.95 3.62 -6.49
N LEU A 181 9.69 3.19 -6.63
CA LEU A 181 9.26 2.06 -7.46
C LEU A 181 8.15 2.48 -8.43
N PRO A 182 8.40 3.34 -9.44
CA PRO A 182 7.35 3.92 -10.29
C PRO A 182 6.50 2.91 -11.07
N HIS A 183 7.02 1.71 -11.27
CA HIS A 183 6.35 0.60 -11.95
C HIS A 183 5.59 -0.33 -11.00
N PHE A 184 5.49 0.00 -9.70
CA PHE A 184 4.66 -0.69 -8.71
C PHE A 184 3.47 0.17 -8.30
N ALA A 185 2.39 -0.48 -7.86
CA ALA A 185 1.21 0.18 -7.33
C ALA A 185 0.43 -0.69 -6.35
N ALA A 186 -0.31 -0.05 -5.44
CA ALA A 186 -1.23 -0.70 -4.52
C ALA A 186 -2.55 0.06 -4.42
N SER A 187 -3.65 -0.67 -4.26
CA SER A 187 -4.96 -0.13 -3.89
C SER A 187 -5.49 -0.98 -2.74
N PRO A 188 -5.26 -0.57 -1.48
CA PRO A 188 -5.96 -1.15 -0.35
C PRO A 188 -7.46 -0.87 -0.45
N ASP A 189 -8.28 -1.69 0.23
CA ASP A 189 -9.73 -1.46 0.31
C ASP A 189 -10.07 -0.34 1.30
N GLY A 190 -9.10 0.04 2.13
CA GLY A 190 -9.17 1.18 3.04
C GLY A 190 -7.82 1.59 3.57
N ILE A 191 -7.72 2.84 4.02
CA ILE A 191 -6.52 3.38 4.65
C ILE A 191 -6.89 4.16 5.90
N ALA A 192 -6.10 3.95 6.95
CA ALA A 192 -6.13 4.69 8.20
C ALA A 192 -4.80 5.44 8.39
N ASP A 193 -4.70 6.20 9.47
CA ASP A 193 -3.47 6.91 9.81
C ASP A 193 -2.30 5.92 10.03
N ASP A 194 -2.54 4.79 10.70
CA ASP A 194 -1.51 3.84 11.12
C ASP A 194 -1.59 2.43 10.48
N PHE A 195 -2.64 2.13 9.69
CA PHE A 195 -2.80 0.83 9.04
C PHE A 195 -3.52 0.89 7.69
N VAL A 196 -3.39 -0.19 6.90
CA VAL A 196 -4.19 -0.43 5.70
C VAL A 196 -5.23 -1.51 5.95
N VAL A 197 -6.32 -1.50 5.18
CA VAL A 197 -7.38 -2.51 5.23
C VAL A 197 -7.41 -3.29 3.91
N GLU A 198 -7.48 -4.60 4.03
CA GLU A 198 -7.84 -5.52 2.94
C GLU A 198 -9.09 -6.29 3.37
N ILE A 199 -10.09 -6.36 2.50
CA ILE A 199 -11.37 -6.99 2.73
C ILE A 199 -11.46 -8.27 1.89
N LYS A 200 -11.86 -9.36 2.52
CA LYS A 200 -12.15 -10.62 1.84
C LYS A 200 -13.57 -11.07 2.16
N CYS A 201 -14.34 -11.35 1.10
CA CYS A 201 -15.72 -11.83 1.18
C CYS A 201 -15.80 -13.28 0.65
N PRO A 202 -15.32 -14.29 1.39
CA PRO A 202 -15.26 -15.68 0.92
C PRO A 202 -16.64 -16.26 0.59
N ALA A 203 -16.73 -17.00 -0.50
CA ALA A 203 -17.95 -17.65 -0.96
C ALA A 203 -18.08 -19.12 -0.50
N THR A 204 -17.00 -19.72 0.01
CA THR A 204 -16.97 -21.14 0.39
C THR A 204 -16.34 -21.33 1.76
N PRO A 205 -16.73 -22.37 2.53
CA PRO A 205 -16.10 -22.67 3.81
C PRO A 205 -14.58 -22.82 3.73
N LYS A 206 -14.09 -23.46 2.66
CA LYS A 206 -12.65 -23.60 2.41
C LYS A 206 -11.95 -22.24 2.34
N THR A 207 -12.44 -21.33 1.49
CA THR A 207 -11.83 -20.00 1.34
C THR A 207 -11.99 -19.15 2.60
N TYR A 208 -13.07 -19.31 3.36
CA TYR A 208 -13.21 -18.64 4.65
C TYR A 208 -12.13 -19.06 5.64
N GLN A 209 -11.88 -20.37 5.77
CA GLN A 209 -10.82 -20.90 6.66
C GLN A 209 -9.42 -20.40 6.29
N GLU A 210 -9.14 -20.20 4.99
CA GLU A 210 -7.87 -19.62 4.51
C GLU A 210 -7.62 -18.19 5.04
N TYR A 211 -8.66 -17.45 5.45
CA TYR A 211 -8.50 -16.06 5.90
C TYR A 211 -8.55 -15.87 7.41
N LEU A 212 -8.84 -16.91 8.21
CA LEU A 212 -9.12 -16.74 9.63
C LEU A 212 -7.89 -16.46 10.50
N THR A 213 -6.71 -16.87 10.04
CA THR A 213 -5.44 -16.69 10.74
C THR A 213 -4.31 -16.45 9.74
N ILE A 214 -3.17 -15.94 10.21
CA ILE A 214 -1.99 -15.69 9.36
C ILE A 214 -1.41 -17.00 8.86
N GLU A 215 -1.40 -18.05 9.69
CA GLU A 215 -0.84 -19.37 9.38
C GLU A 215 -1.60 -20.06 8.24
N ASN A 216 -2.90 -19.81 8.13
CA ASN A 216 -3.74 -20.33 7.06
C ASN A 216 -3.72 -19.46 5.79
N LEU A 217 -3.22 -18.22 5.89
CA LEU A 217 -3.31 -17.25 4.83
C LEU A 217 -2.42 -17.65 3.66
N GLN A 218 -3.06 -17.87 2.51
CA GLN A 218 -2.34 -18.23 1.29
C GLN A 218 -1.29 -17.14 0.95
N PRO A 219 -0.06 -17.52 0.53
CA PRO A 219 1.03 -16.58 0.30
C PRO A 219 0.70 -15.44 -0.67
N LYS A 220 -0.21 -15.66 -1.63
CA LYS A 220 -0.67 -14.61 -2.56
C LYS A 220 -1.38 -13.45 -1.86
N TYR A 221 -2.14 -13.71 -0.81
CA TYR A 221 -2.84 -12.67 -0.05
C TYR A 221 -1.89 -11.99 0.93
N TYR A 222 -1.01 -12.76 1.57
CA TYR A 222 0.03 -12.19 2.42
C TYR A 222 0.94 -11.25 1.61
N GLY A 223 1.43 -11.67 0.43
CA GLY A 223 2.18 -10.81 -0.49
C GLY A 223 1.44 -9.55 -0.93
N GLN A 224 0.15 -9.65 -1.23
CA GLN A 224 -0.69 -8.49 -1.54
C GLN A 224 -0.69 -7.47 -0.39
N ILE A 225 -0.99 -7.93 0.82
CA ILE A 225 -1.11 -7.08 2.01
C ILE A 225 0.24 -6.46 2.39
N GLN A 226 1.32 -7.24 2.28
CA GLN A 226 2.68 -6.76 2.53
C GLN A 226 3.10 -5.65 1.55
N LEU A 227 2.78 -5.79 0.25
CA LEU A 227 3.07 -4.72 -0.71
C LEU A 227 2.19 -3.48 -0.48
N GLN A 228 0.92 -3.65 -0.12
CA GLN A 228 0.06 -2.52 0.27
C GLN A 228 0.66 -1.73 1.42
N MET A 229 1.12 -2.39 2.49
CA MET A 229 1.83 -1.75 3.60
C MET A 229 3.12 -1.05 3.14
N HIS A 230 3.92 -1.71 2.30
CA HIS A 230 5.19 -1.15 1.79
C HIS A 230 4.99 0.16 1.00
N ILE A 231 4.05 0.17 0.06
CA ILE A 231 3.80 1.34 -0.81
C ILE A 231 3.17 2.48 -0.01
N THR A 232 2.21 2.15 0.86
CA THR A 232 1.53 3.16 1.68
C THR A 232 2.34 3.61 2.90
N LYS A 233 3.51 3.01 3.17
CA LYS A 233 4.35 3.30 4.34
C LYS A 233 3.65 3.05 5.69
N ARG A 234 2.74 2.07 5.75
CA ARG A 234 2.11 1.58 6.99
C ARG A 234 2.85 0.36 7.52
N LYS A 235 2.79 0.13 8.83
CA LYS A 235 3.51 -0.97 9.50
C LYS A 235 2.64 -2.12 9.97
N LYS A 236 1.32 -1.98 9.81
CA LYS A 236 0.35 -3.06 10.06
C LYS A 236 -0.82 -2.95 9.10
N ALA A 237 -1.52 -4.06 8.94
CA ALA A 237 -2.73 -4.17 8.14
C ALA A 237 -3.82 -4.89 8.91
N LEU A 238 -5.06 -4.53 8.62
CA LEU A 238 -6.24 -5.24 9.07
C LEU A 238 -6.84 -6.01 7.88
N LEU A 239 -6.81 -7.34 7.96
CA LEU A 239 -7.58 -8.20 7.08
C LEU A 239 -9.00 -8.36 7.66
N GLY A 240 -9.97 -7.72 6.99
CA GLY A 240 -11.40 -7.81 7.30
C GLY A 240 -12.07 -8.93 6.52
N VAL A 241 -12.46 -10.00 7.21
CA VAL A 241 -13.06 -11.18 6.58
C VAL A 241 -14.55 -11.21 6.88
N ALA A 242 -15.36 -11.08 5.83
CA ALA A 242 -16.80 -11.24 5.96
C ALA A 242 -17.13 -12.67 6.36
N ASP A 243 -18.04 -12.84 7.33
CA ASP A 243 -18.61 -14.14 7.66
C ASP A 243 -19.24 -14.80 6.40
N LEU A 244 -19.24 -16.14 6.36
CA LEU A 244 -19.85 -16.88 5.25
C LEU A 244 -21.32 -16.52 5.04
N ASN A 245 -22.03 -16.23 6.13
CA ASN A 245 -23.42 -15.80 6.14
C ASN A 245 -23.54 -14.31 6.47
N PHE A 246 -22.56 -13.49 6.06
CA PHE A 246 -22.49 -12.05 6.35
C PHE A 246 -23.80 -11.31 6.09
N GLU A 247 -24.53 -11.69 5.05
CA GLU A 247 -25.84 -11.15 4.67
C GLU A 247 -26.82 -11.16 5.85
N ARG A 248 -26.74 -12.20 6.69
CA ARG A 248 -27.53 -12.37 7.92
C ARG A 248 -26.78 -11.90 9.17
N THR A 249 -25.53 -12.31 9.32
CA THR A 249 -24.79 -12.15 10.58
C THR A 249 -24.20 -10.76 10.76
N LYS A 250 -23.88 -10.08 9.64
CA LYS A 250 -23.12 -8.82 9.60
C LYS A 250 -21.79 -8.88 10.36
N LYS A 251 -21.26 -10.09 10.61
CA LYS A 251 -20.02 -10.29 11.37
C LYS A 251 -18.81 -10.16 10.45
N VAL A 252 -17.81 -9.42 10.91
CA VAL A 252 -16.52 -9.28 10.26
C VAL A 252 -15.45 -9.79 11.21
N LYS A 253 -14.73 -10.85 10.80
CA LYS A 253 -13.54 -11.30 11.50
C LYS A 253 -12.39 -10.36 11.14
N LYS A 254 -11.65 -9.94 12.16
CA LYS A 254 -10.54 -9.00 12.06
C LYS A 254 -9.25 -9.76 12.34
N VAL A 255 -8.32 -9.77 11.39
CA VAL A 255 -7.00 -10.41 11.51
C VAL A 255 -5.95 -9.32 11.30
N TRP A 256 -5.14 -9.07 12.32
CA TRP A 256 -4.06 -8.10 12.25
C TRP A 256 -2.81 -8.76 11.69
N ILE A 257 -2.11 -8.06 10.81
CA ILE A 257 -0.91 -8.53 10.13
C ILE A 257 0.16 -7.45 10.23
N ASP A 258 1.32 -7.81 10.76
CA ASP A 258 2.46 -6.90 10.87
C ASP A 258 3.27 -6.86 9.57
N TYR A 259 3.90 -5.72 9.32
CA TYR A 259 4.79 -5.53 8.19
C TYR A 259 6.05 -6.38 8.31
N ASP A 260 6.31 -7.21 7.30
CA ASP A 260 7.50 -8.03 7.16
C ASP A 260 8.36 -7.49 6.02
N ASP A 261 9.32 -6.65 6.39
CA ASP A 261 10.22 -5.96 5.48
C ASP A 261 11.05 -6.93 4.62
N LYS A 262 11.54 -8.00 5.24
CA LYS A 262 12.38 -8.99 4.56
C LYS A 262 11.55 -9.75 3.53
N TYR A 263 10.35 -10.16 3.91
CA TYR A 263 9.46 -10.87 3.00
C TYR A 263 9.06 -10.03 1.80
N VAL A 264 8.62 -8.77 2.02
CA VAL A 264 8.17 -7.92 0.92
C VAL A 264 9.33 -7.50 0.02
N SER A 265 10.51 -7.25 0.57
CA SER A 265 11.71 -6.89 -0.21
C SER A 265 12.10 -8.01 -1.18
N ASN A 266 12.07 -9.27 -0.75
CA ASN A 266 12.33 -10.42 -1.62
C ASN A 266 11.30 -10.54 -2.77
N LEU A 267 10.03 -10.25 -2.48
CA LEU A 267 8.98 -10.23 -3.51
C LEU A 267 9.19 -9.10 -4.51
N ILE A 268 9.53 -7.90 -4.02
CA ILE A 268 9.80 -6.72 -4.86
C ILE A 268 11.00 -6.99 -5.76
N GLU A 269 12.11 -7.51 -5.23
CA GLU A 269 13.30 -7.83 -6.01
C GLU A 269 12.98 -8.81 -7.16
N SER A 270 12.31 -9.91 -6.84
CA SER A 270 11.93 -10.92 -7.83
C SER A 270 10.96 -10.36 -8.88
N ALA A 271 10.00 -9.52 -8.46
CA ALA A 271 9.05 -8.91 -9.36
C ALA A 271 9.66 -7.80 -10.24
N ASN A 272 10.64 -7.07 -9.72
CA ASN A 272 11.42 -6.08 -10.46
C ASN A 272 12.20 -6.75 -11.58
N THR A 273 12.91 -7.85 -11.28
CA THR A 273 13.60 -8.67 -12.30
C THR A 273 12.64 -9.13 -13.38
N PHE A 274 11.48 -9.68 -13.00
CA PHE A 274 10.47 -10.08 -13.99
C PHE A 274 10.00 -8.90 -14.85
N TRP A 275 9.75 -7.73 -14.24
CA TRP A 275 9.27 -6.55 -14.95
C TRP A 275 10.28 -6.05 -15.98
N ILE A 276 11.56 -5.97 -15.60
CA ILE A 276 12.68 -5.58 -16.47
C ILE A 276 12.79 -6.52 -17.66
N GLU A 277 12.66 -7.83 -17.44
CA GLU A 277 12.88 -8.82 -18.49
C GLU A 277 11.67 -9.05 -19.40
N ALA A 278 10.45 -8.92 -18.87
CA ALA A 278 9.23 -9.31 -19.58
C ALA A 278 8.34 -8.13 -19.98
N ILE A 279 8.24 -7.10 -19.15
CA ILE A 279 7.28 -6.01 -19.34
C ILE A 279 7.92 -4.79 -20.01
N PHE A 280 9.08 -4.36 -19.53
CA PHE A 280 9.80 -3.20 -20.07
C PHE A 280 10.07 -3.30 -21.59
N PRO A 281 10.57 -4.44 -22.14
CA PRO A 281 10.85 -4.53 -23.57
C PRO A 281 9.58 -4.45 -24.42
N LEU A 282 8.46 -4.98 -23.91
CA LEU A 282 7.17 -4.93 -24.58
C LEU A 282 6.60 -3.51 -24.60
N LEU A 283 6.73 -2.76 -23.51
CA LEU A 283 6.33 -1.36 -23.42
C LEU A 283 7.11 -0.52 -24.42
N LYS A 284 8.44 -0.68 -24.48
CA LYS A 284 9.28 0.00 -25.47
C LYS A 284 8.88 -0.32 -26.90
N LYS A 285 8.71 -1.61 -27.23
CA LYS A 285 8.27 -2.03 -28.58
C LYS A 285 6.93 -1.41 -28.97
N LYS A 286 5.96 -1.39 -28.04
CA LYS A 286 4.65 -0.79 -28.30
C LYS A 286 4.71 0.73 -28.46
N SER A 287 5.54 1.43 -27.69
CA SER A 287 5.69 2.89 -27.80
C SER A 287 6.26 3.33 -29.16
N LYS A 288 7.23 2.57 -29.70
CA LYS A 288 7.83 2.84 -31.02
C LYS A 288 6.88 2.50 -32.20
N SER A 289 5.87 1.64 -31.96
CA SER A 289 4.90 1.23 -32.99
C SER A 289 3.78 2.24 -33.24
N PHE A 290 3.68 3.33 -32.46
CA PHE A 290 2.72 4.42 -32.72
C PHE A 290 3.21 5.43 -33.78
N TYR A 291 4.42 5.24 -34.31
CA TYR A 291 5.06 6.12 -35.30
C TYR A 291 5.18 5.50 -36.71
N TYR A 292 4.50 4.38 -36.98
CA TYR A 292 4.41 3.74 -38.29
C TYR A 292 2.97 3.36 -38.63
#